data_AF-A0A940FSJ1-F1
#
_entry.id   AF-A0A940FSJ1-F1
#
_cell.length_a   1.000
_cell.length_b   1.000
_cell.length_c   1.000
_cell.angle_alpha   90.00
_cell.angle_beta   90.00
_cell.angle_gamma   90.00
#
_symmetry.space_group_name_H-M   'P 1'
#
loop_
_entity.id
_entity.type
_entity.pdbx_description
1 polymer ?
#
loop_
_entity_poly.entity_id
_entity_poly.type
_entity_poly.pdbx_seq_one_letter_code
_entity_poly.pdbx_strand_id
1 'polypeptide(L)'
;PILIKENFPRHTDSTTGVRFVNLSPNSPELSINLVGSPNGSEVTSLPYKAVTEFKNYSATWADNFYDFEIRNAATGEVLGFYTYHTLARMRNVTLIVRGLIDGPVPFEVVRVSNY
;
A
#
# COMPACT_ATOMS: atom_id res chain seq x y z
N PRO A 1 15.40 12.12 -3.43
CA PRO A 1 14.34 11.85 -4.42
C PRO A 1 14.41 10.39 -4.85
N ILE A 2 13.27 9.69 -4.80
CA ILE A 2 13.13 8.36 -5.44
C ILE A 2 12.75 8.63 -6.90
N LEU A 3 13.47 8.00 -7.83
CA LEU A 3 13.16 8.05 -9.25
C LEU A 3 13.01 6.61 -9.72
N ILE A 4 11.81 6.28 -10.21
CA ILE A 4 11.47 4.93 -10.63
C ILE A 4 10.93 5.00 -12.05
N LYS A 5 11.43 4.10 -12.88
CA LYS A 5 10.88 3.89 -14.21
C LYS A 5 9.60 3.08 -14.07
N GLU A 6 8.48 3.66 -14.50
CA GLU A 6 7.19 2.97 -14.49
C GLU A 6 7.19 1.81 -15.49
N ASN A 7 6.69 0.66 -15.04
CA ASN A 7 6.30 -0.45 -15.90
C ASN A 7 4.88 -0.84 -15.49
N PHE A 8 3.90 -0.56 -16.35
CA PHE A 8 2.50 -0.87 -16.07
C PHE A 8 2.16 -2.26 -16.61
N PRO A 9 1.91 -3.27 -15.74
CA PRO A 9 1.45 -4.56 -16.22
C PRO A 9 0.10 -4.42 -16.92
N ARG A 10 -0.12 -5.19 -18.00
CA ARG A 10 -1.47 -5.30 -18.60
C ARG A 10 -2.39 -6.02 -17.62
N HIS A 11 -3.48 -5.37 -17.24
CA HIS A 11 -4.52 -5.96 -16.42
C HIS A 11 -5.38 -6.93 -17.23
N THR A 12 -5.69 -8.08 -16.65
CA THR A 12 -6.84 -8.90 -17.06
C THR A 12 -8.13 -8.22 -16.62
N ASP A 13 -9.26 -8.56 -17.24
CA ASP A 13 -10.56 -7.98 -16.86
C ASP A 13 -10.80 -8.08 -15.35
N SER A 14 -11.47 -7.07 -14.78
CA SER A 14 -11.84 -7.00 -13.37
C SER A 14 -10.69 -7.09 -12.35
N THR A 15 -9.53 -6.51 -12.65
CA THR A 15 -8.40 -6.39 -11.70
C THR A 15 -7.98 -4.93 -11.48
N THR A 16 -7.31 -4.65 -10.36
CA THR A 16 -6.61 -3.37 -10.09
C THR A 16 -5.19 -3.66 -9.65
N GLY A 17 -4.22 -2.91 -10.16
CA GLY A 17 -2.85 -3.01 -9.69
C GLY A 17 -2.61 -2.05 -8.53
N VAL A 18 -2.02 -2.54 -7.45
CA VAL A 18 -1.69 -1.74 -6.27
C VAL A 18 -0.21 -1.91 -5.97
N ARG A 19 0.49 -0.81 -5.74
CA ARG A 19 1.84 -0.81 -5.16
C ARG A 19 1.89 0.08 -3.94
N PHE A 20 2.86 -0.17 -3.06
CA PHE A 20 3.06 0.57 -1.84
C PHE A 20 4.38 1.35 -1.88
N VAL A 21 4.40 2.54 -1.27
CA VAL A 21 5.61 3.34 -1.08
C VAL A 21 5.69 3.75 0.38
N ASN A 22 6.83 3.55 1.03
CA ASN A 22 7.09 4.08 2.36
C ASN A 22 7.88 5.39 2.28
N LEU A 23 7.22 6.50 2.56
CA LEU A 23 7.79 7.84 2.71
C LEU A 23 7.65 8.40 4.14
N SER A 24 7.38 7.57 5.13
CA SER A 24 7.37 7.97 6.54
C SER A 24 8.77 7.85 7.17
N PRO A 25 9.48 8.96 7.43
CA PRO A 25 10.92 8.96 7.73
C PRO A 25 11.28 8.42 9.11
N ASN A 26 10.38 8.49 10.08
CA ASN A 26 10.60 7.96 11.43
C ASN A 26 9.80 6.66 11.68
N SER A 27 9.17 6.11 10.64
CA SER A 27 8.57 4.78 10.76
C SER A 27 9.65 3.70 10.91
N PRO A 28 9.37 2.60 11.63
CA PRO A 28 10.16 1.39 11.48
C PRO A 28 10.00 0.87 10.04
N GLU A 29 10.76 -0.16 9.69
CA GLU A 29 10.43 -0.92 8.49
C GLU A 29 8.99 -1.43 8.55
N LEU A 30 8.26 -1.26 7.44
CA LEU A 30 6.84 -1.54 7.40
C LEU A 30 6.55 -2.91 6.81
N SER A 31 5.53 -3.57 7.33
CA SER A 31 4.85 -4.67 6.67
C SER A 31 3.42 -4.25 6.35
N ILE A 32 2.87 -4.79 5.27
CA ILE A 32 1.52 -4.49 4.80
C ILE A 32 0.73 -5.80 4.76
N ASN A 33 -0.47 -5.76 5.34
CA ASN A 33 -1.36 -6.91 5.39
C ASN A 33 -2.75 -6.51 4.91
N LEU A 34 -3.54 -7.51 4.52
CA LEU A 34 -5.00 -7.39 4.56
C LEU A 34 -5.48 -7.64 6.00
N VAL A 35 -6.49 -6.92 6.44
CA VAL A 35 -7.12 -7.14 7.76
C VAL A 35 -7.49 -8.62 7.93
N GLY A 36 -7.09 -9.20 9.05
CA GLY A 36 -7.32 -10.62 9.37
C GLY A 36 -6.33 -11.60 8.71
N SER A 37 -5.39 -11.13 7.90
CA SER A 37 -4.33 -11.96 7.31
C SER A 37 -3.05 -11.96 8.16
N PRO A 38 -2.14 -12.95 7.98
CA PRO A 38 -0.86 -13.00 8.68
C PRO A 38 0.03 -11.78 8.42
N ASN A 39 0.98 -11.53 9.33
CA ASN A 39 1.93 -10.43 9.17
C ASN A 39 2.79 -10.61 7.91
N GLY A 40 2.86 -9.56 7.10
CA GLY A 40 3.54 -9.55 5.81
C GLY A 40 2.76 -10.19 4.66
N SER A 41 1.43 -10.38 4.75
CA SER A 41 0.65 -11.06 3.70
C SER A 41 0.72 -10.39 2.34
N GLU A 42 0.85 -9.05 2.33
CA GLU A 42 0.98 -8.27 1.10
C GLU A 42 2.42 -7.85 0.86
N VAL A 43 3.09 -7.35 1.91
CA VAL A 43 4.48 -6.90 1.88
C VAL A 43 5.13 -7.24 3.22
N THR A 44 6.20 -8.03 3.20
CA THR A 44 6.90 -8.44 4.42
C THR A 44 7.85 -7.38 4.98
N SER A 45 8.44 -6.57 4.08
CA SER A 45 9.53 -5.66 4.40
C SER A 45 9.49 -4.48 3.40
N LEU A 46 9.21 -3.29 3.93
CA LEU A 46 9.13 -2.04 3.18
C LEU A 46 9.87 -0.93 3.94
N PRO A 47 11.20 -0.81 3.74
CA PRO A 47 12.00 0.19 4.44
C PRO A 47 11.67 1.61 3.97
N TYR A 48 12.11 2.61 4.74
CA TYR A 48 11.94 4.01 4.36
C TYR A 48 12.59 4.28 2.99
N LYS A 49 11.87 5.02 2.14
CA LYS A 49 12.21 5.30 0.75
C LYS A 49 12.29 4.05 -0.15
N ALA A 50 11.48 3.04 0.13
CA ALA A 50 11.27 1.91 -0.76
C ALA A 50 9.88 1.93 -1.40
N VAL A 51 9.77 1.19 -2.49
CA VAL A 51 8.55 0.95 -3.27
C VAL A 51 8.40 -0.55 -3.49
N THR A 52 7.17 -1.02 -3.72
CA THR A 52 6.93 -2.38 -4.21
C THR A 52 6.69 -2.37 -5.73
N GLU A 53 6.80 -3.53 -6.35
CA GLU A 53 6.14 -3.77 -7.64
C GLU A 53 4.62 -3.67 -7.49
N PHE A 54 3.91 -3.51 -8.62
CA PHE A 54 2.46 -3.61 -8.65
C PHE A 54 2.01 -5.07 -8.44
N LYS A 55 1.17 -5.28 -7.43
CA LYS A 55 0.45 -6.54 -7.20
C LYS A 55 -0.99 -6.39 -7.71
N ASN A 56 -1.50 -7.41 -8.40
CA ASN A 56 -2.89 -7.41 -8.86
C ASN A 56 -3.82 -7.84 -7.72
N TYR A 57 -4.90 -7.08 -7.57
CA TYR A 57 -6.02 -7.38 -6.69
C TYR A 57 -7.28 -7.56 -7.54
N SER A 58 -8.20 -8.39 -7.06
CA SER A 58 -9.51 -8.55 -7.67
C SER A 58 -10.30 -7.24 -7.55
N ALA A 59 -10.99 -6.85 -8.60
CA ALA A 59 -11.79 -5.63 -8.63
C ALA A 59 -13.11 -5.87 -9.37
N THR A 60 -13.73 -7.02 -9.12
CA THR A 60 -15.03 -7.39 -9.67
C THR A 60 -16.14 -6.50 -9.10
N TRP A 61 -17.39 -6.76 -9.49
CA TRP A 61 -18.56 -6.11 -8.88
C TRP A 61 -18.81 -6.55 -7.43
N ALA A 62 -18.31 -7.72 -7.03
CA ALA A 62 -18.39 -8.18 -5.65
C ALA A 62 -17.29 -7.58 -4.76
N ASP A 63 -16.15 -7.21 -5.36
CA ASP A 63 -15.03 -6.58 -4.65
C ASP A 63 -15.30 -5.09 -4.49
N ASN A 64 -15.64 -4.68 -3.27
CA ASN A 64 -16.00 -3.28 -2.98
C ASN A 64 -14.85 -2.47 -2.37
N PHE A 65 -13.98 -3.13 -1.60
CA PHE A 65 -12.85 -2.49 -0.92
C PHE A 65 -11.81 -3.51 -0.46
N TYR A 66 -10.62 -3.02 -0.13
CA TYR A 66 -9.61 -3.74 0.63
C TYR A 66 -9.22 -2.95 1.86
N ASP A 67 -9.24 -3.59 3.03
CA ASP A 67 -8.71 -3.01 4.26
C ASP A 67 -7.26 -3.45 4.44
N PHE A 68 -6.35 -2.49 4.34
CA PHE A 68 -4.93 -2.72 4.60
C PHE A 68 -4.55 -2.30 6.01
N GLU A 69 -3.69 -3.10 6.62
CA GLU A 69 -3.03 -2.78 7.88
C GLU A 69 -1.57 -2.46 7.60
N ILE A 70 -1.10 -1.36 8.17
CA ILE A 70 0.28 -0.92 8.07
C ILE A 70 0.90 -1.21 9.43
N ARG A 71 1.90 -2.08 9.45
CA ARG A 71 2.45 -2.63 10.68
C ARG A 71 3.95 -2.44 10.76
N ASN A 72 4.48 -2.42 11.97
CA ASN A 72 5.90 -2.59 12.21
C ASN A 72 6.31 -4.00 11.75
N ALA A 73 7.23 -4.11 10.79
CA ALA A 73 7.66 -5.38 10.22
C ALA A 73 8.33 -6.32 11.24
N ALA A 74 9.04 -5.76 12.23
CA ALA A 74 9.77 -6.53 13.22
C ALA A 74 8.86 -7.06 14.34
N THR A 75 7.88 -6.27 14.77
CA THR A 75 7.03 -6.59 15.95
C THR A 75 5.62 -7.05 15.59
N GLY A 76 5.14 -6.73 14.38
CA GLY A 76 3.75 -6.95 13.97
C GLY A 76 2.75 -5.96 14.58
N GLU A 77 3.21 -4.94 15.29
CA GLU A 77 2.36 -3.88 15.86
C GLU A 77 1.65 -3.08 14.75
N VAL A 78 0.36 -2.78 14.93
CA VAL A 78 -0.40 -1.96 13.98
C VAL A 78 -0.09 -0.48 14.20
N LEU A 79 0.36 0.18 13.13
CA LEU A 79 0.68 1.61 13.11
C LEU A 79 -0.41 2.42 12.42
N GLY A 80 -1.20 1.79 11.55
CA GLY A 80 -2.31 2.44 10.88
C GLY A 80 -3.12 1.50 10.01
N PHE A 81 -4.22 2.03 9.49
CA PHE A 81 -5.12 1.33 8.58
C PHE A 81 -5.37 2.19 7.34
N TYR A 82 -5.66 1.53 6.23
CA TYR A 82 -6.12 2.19 5.02
C TYR A 82 -7.16 1.35 4.31
N THR A 83 -8.38 1.89 4.18
CA THR A 83 -9.40 1.27 3.35
C THR A 83 -9.33 1.79 1.93
N TYR A 84 -8.96 0.91 1.01
CA TYR A 84 -8.99 1.18 -0.41
C TYR A 84 -10.41 0.99 -0.96
N HIS A 85 -11.22 2.04 -0.85
CA HIS A 85 -12.52 2.10 -1.52
C HIS A 85 -12.39 2.52 -3.00
N THR A 86 -13.47 2.34 -3.78
CA THR A 86 -13.55 2.76 -5.19
C THR A 86 -12.39 2.18 -6.01
N LEU A 87 -12.32 0.84 -6.02
CA LEU A 87 -11.26 0.09 -6.69
C LEU A 87 -11.09 0.59 -8.14
N ALA A 88 -9.86 0.92 -8.50
CA ALA A 88 -9.52 1.47 -9.80
C ALA A 88 -9.44 0.35 -10.83
N ARG A 89 -10.60 -0.15 -11.25
CA ARG A 89 -10.71 -1.26 -12.21
C ARG A 89 -9.89 -0.98 -13.47
N MET A 90 -9.10 -1.98 -13.86
CA MET A 90 -8.20 -1.99 -15.01
C MET A 90 -7.13 -0.88 -14.96
N ARG A 91 -6.77 -0.40 -13.76
CA ARG A 91 -5.80 0.67 -13.55
C ARG A 91 -4.84 0.34 -12.41
N ASN A 92 -3.77 1.13 -12.34
CA ASN A 92 -2.73 1.04 -11.32
C ASN A 92 -2.86 2.20 -10.32
N VAL A 93 -2.77 1.89 -9.02
CA VAL A 93 -2.72 2.89 -7.93
C VAL A 93 -1.48 2.71 -7.07
N THR A 94 -0.94 3.82 -6.62
CA THR A 94 0.16 3.87 -5.65
C THR A 94 -0.42 4.27 -4.30
N LEU A 95 -0.24 3.44 -3.28
CA LEU A 95 -0.59 3.75 -1.90
C LEU A 95 0.69 4.20 -1.17
N ILE A 96 0.73 5.46 -0.76
CA ILE A 96 1.90 6.09 -0.17
C ILE A 96 1.69 6.22 1.33
N VAL A 97 2.50 5.54 2.12
CA VAL A 97 2.60 5.77 3.56
C VAL A 97 3.46 7.02 3.77
N ARG A 98 2.94 8.03 4.46
CA ARG A 98 3.64 9.31 4.70
C ARG A 98 3.37 9.85 6.11
N GLY A 99 4.03 10.97 6.42
CA GLY A 99 3.90 11.62 7.72
C GLY A 99 4.80 10.98 8.77
N LEU A 100 4.59 11.37 10.03
CA LEU A 100 5.43 10.99 11.16
C LEU A 100 4.63 10.20 12.18
N ILE A 101 5.23 9.16 12.74
CA ILE A 101 4.74 8.55 13.98
C ILE A 101 4.89 9.61 15.09
N ASP A 102 3.80 9.88 15.80
CA ASP A 102 3.72 10.87 16.90
C ASP A 102 4.22 12.29 16.55
N GLY A 103 4.19 12.67 15.27
CA GLY A 103 4.65 13.97 14.80
C GLY A 103 3.54 14.93 14.37
N PRO A 104 3.90 16.19 14.06
CA PRO A 104 2.94 17.23 13.65
C PRO A 104 2.27 16.94 12.31
N VAL A 105 2.91 16.14 11.45
CA VAL A 105 2.29 15.62 10.22
C VAL A 105 1.85 14.19 10.52
N PRO A 106 0.54 13.89 10.47
CA PRO A 106 0.03 12.60 10.90
C PRO A 106 0.53 11.47 10.01
N PHE A 107 0.81 10.32 10.63
CA PHE A 107 1.05 9.07 9.91
C PHE A 107 -0.22 8.64 9.17
N GLU A 108 -0.17 8.59 7.84
CA GLU A 108 -1.33 8.30 7.01
C GLU A 108 -0.95 7.60 5.71
N VAL A 109 -1.95 7.02 5.03
CA VAL A 109 -1.81 6.44 3.70
C VAL A 109 -2.61 7.27 2.70
N VAL A 110 -1.94 7.70 1.63
CA VAL A 110 -2.55 8.49 0.55
C VAL A 110 -2.52 7.70 -0.74
N ARG A 111 -3.66 7.66 -1.44
CA ARG A 111 -3.77 7.08 -2.78
C ARG A 111 -3.37 8.10 -3.84
N VAL A 112 -2.48 7.69 -4.74
CA VAL A 112 -2.18 8.36 -6.00
C VAL A 112 -2.62 7.46 -7.14
N SER A 113 -3.50 7.97 -8.01
CA SER A 113 -3.89 7.24 -9.23
C SER A 113 -2.81 7.46 -10.29
N ASN A 114 -2.33 6.38 -10.90
CA ASN A 114 -1.44 6.46 -12.05
C ASN A 114 -2.34 6.39 -13.30
N TYR A 115 -2.27 7.42 -14.15
CA TYR A 115 -3.05 7.55 -15.39
C TYR A 115 -2.14 7.53 -16.62
#